data_AF-A0A4S8ICN9-F1
#
_entry.id   AF-A0A4S8ICN9-F1
#
_cell.length_a   1.000
_cell.length_b   1.000
_cell.length_c   1.000
_cell.angle_alpha   90.00
_cell.angle_beta   90.00
_cell.angle_gamma   90.00
#
_symmetry.space_group_name_H-M   'P 1'
#
loop_
_entity.id
_entity.type
_entity.pdbx_description
1 polymer ?
#
loop_
_entity_poly.entity_id
_entity_poly.type
_entity_poly.pdbx_seq_one_letter_code
_entity_poly.pdbx_strand_id
1 'polypeptide(L)'
;MASMLFSPTFFLQSSSSSSSINHRVRAKPLRRHLDSSSFALSPLRCGMMEPLEFGNGSRPFIPILNDKMSPGLLVSPQTRGTGGNHDSRLRIFSGNANPALAQEIASYLGLQLGKIKIKRFADGEIYVQLQESVRGCDVFLVQPTCPPANENLMELLIMIDACRRASAKNITAVIPYFGYSRADRKTQERESIGAKLVANLITKAGANRVLACDLHSGQSMGYFDIPVDHVYAQPVILDYLSSKTISSDDLVVVSPDVGGVARARAFAKKLSDAPLAIVDKRRHGHNAAEVLNLIGDVKGKVAIMLDDMIDTAGTIVKGATLLHQEGAKEVFACSTHAVFSPPAVERLSSDLFQEVIVTNTIPVPEQNSFPQLTVLSVANILGETIWRVHDDCSLSSIFQ
;
A
#
# COMPACT_ATOMS: atom_id res chain seq x y z
N MET A 1 -21.67 -37.77 -51.80
CA MET A 1 -21.53 -39.23 -52.02
C MET A 1 -20.61 -39.74 -50.91
N ALA A 2 -21.21 -40.23 -49.80
CA ALA A 2 -21.25 -41.65 -49.41
C ALA A 2 -19.87 -42.13 -48.90
N SER A 3 -19.66 -42.81 -47.76
CA SER A 3 -20.47 -43.48 -46.72
C SER A 3 -19.43 -44.20 -45.83
N MET A 4 -19.51 -44.37 -44.50
CA MET A 4 -20.27 -45.38 -43.71
C MET A 4 -19.77 -45.24 -42.25
N LEU A 5 -20.64 -45.01 -41.25
CA LEU A 5 -21.29 -46.00 -40.34
C LEU A 5 -20.33 -46.85 -39.49
N PHE A 6 -20.40 -46.70 -38.15
CA PHE A 6 -20.90 -47.72 -37.20
C PHE A 6 -20.89 -47.17 -35.75
N SER A 7 -22.04 -47.22 -35.07
CA SER A 7 -22.16 -47.22 -33.60
C SER A 7 -22.15 -48.67 -33.08
N PRO A 8 -22.01 -48.92 -31.76
CA PRO A 8 -23.22 -49.01 -30.95
C PRO A 8 -23.12 -48.48 -29.50
N THR A 9 -24.31 -48.18 -29.00
CA THR A 9 -24.81 -47.89 -27.65
C THR A 9 -24.39 -48.86 -26.53
N PHE A 10 -24.27 -48.33 -25.30
CA PHE A 10 -24.77 -49.01 -24.09
C PHE A 10 -25.37 -48.00 -23.08
N PHE A 11 -26.59 -48.31 -22.65
CA PHE A 11 -27.38 -47.67 -21.60
C PHE A 11 -26.99 -48.23 -20.22
N LEU A 12 -27.04 -47.40 -19.16
CA LEU A 12 -27.63 -47.79 -17.87
C LEU A 12 -27.84 -46.57 -16.94
N GLN A 13 -29.10 -46.40 -16.53
CA GLN A 13 -29.60 -45.48 -15.49
C GLN A 13 -29.41 -46.07 -14.08
N SER A 14 -29.30 -45.20 -13.06
CA SER A 14 -30.04 -45.23 -11.77
C SER A 14 -29.38 -44.21 -10.81
N SER A 15 -30.01 -43.04 -10.57
CA SER A 15 -31.04 -42.73 -9.55
C SER A 15 -30.51 -42.56 -8.12
N SER A 16 -30.41 -41.28 -7.72
CA SER A 16 -30.82 -40.65 -6.45
C SER A 16 -30.64 -41.40 -5.11
N SER A 17 -29.97 -40.75 -4.16
CA SER A 17 -30.55 -40.54 -2.83
C SER A 17 -29.91 -39.36 -2.10
N SER A 18 -30.79 -38.43 -1.75
CA SER A 18 -30.63 -37.35 -0.80
C SER A 18 -30.72 -37.90 0.63
N SER A 19 -29.80 -37.51 1.51
CA SER A 19 -29.95 -37.71 2.95
C SER A 19 -29.51 -36.47 3.71
N SER A 20 -30.48 -35.60 3.93
CA SER A 20 -30.42 -34.45 4.84
C SER A 20 -30.47 -34.97 6.29
N ILE A 21 -29.35 -34.90 7.01
CA ILE A 21 -29.33 -35.18 8.45
C ILE A 21 -29.57 -33.87 9.20
N ASN A 22 -30.82 -33.68 9.63
CA ASN A 22 -31.24 -32.64 10.56
C ASN A 22 -30.80 -33.02 11.98
N HIS A 23 -29.67 -32.48 12.46
CA HIS A 23 -29.40 -32.45 13.90
C HIS A 23 -30.17 -31.31 14.56
N ARG A 24 -31.34 -31.68 15.09
CA ARG A 24 -32.21 -30.83 15.91
C ARG A 24 -31.60 -30.70 17.32
N VAL A 25 -30.75 -29.70 17.54
CA VAL A 25 -30.28 -29.35 18.90
C VAL A 25 -31.44 -28.70 19.65
N ARG A 26 -31.92 -29.38 20.69
CA ARG A 26 -33.01 -28.93 21.56
C ARG A 26 -32.42 -27.93 22.56
N ALA A 27 -32.59 -26.64 22.33
CA ALA A 27 -32.24 -25.60 23.32
C ALA A 27 -33.15 -25.74 24.55
N LYS A 28 -32.55 -26.00 25.72
CA LYS A 28 -33.23 -25.84 27.03
C LYS A 28 -33.10 -24.38 27.45
N PRO A 29 -34.18 -23.69 27.88
CA PRO A 29 -34.04 -22.37 28.45
C PRO A 29 -33.56 -22.51 29.91
N LEU A 30 -32.31 -22.13 30.17
CA LEU A 30 -31.83 -21.90 31.53
C LEU A 30 -32.35 -20.54 32.00
N ARG A 31 -33.45 -20.55 32.76
CA ARG A 31 -33.82 -19.44 33.64
C ARG A 31 -32.69 -19.30 34.67
N ARG A 32 -31.95 -18.19 34.63
CA ARG A 32 -31.16 -17.72 35.77
C ARG A 32 -31.82 -16.49 36.35
N HIS A 33 -32.04 -16.56 37.66
CA HIS A 33 -32.48 -15.49 38.53
C HIS A 33 -31.56 -14.27 38.36
N LEU A 34 -32.19 -13.11 38.14
CA LEU A 34 -31.56 -11.81 38.29
C LEU A 34 -31.65 -11.44 39.77
N ASP A 35 -30.54 -11.57 40.49
CA ASP A 35 -30.36 -10.88 41.76
C ASP A 35 -29.80 -9.49 41.46
N SER A 36 -30.60 -8.48 41.81
CA SER A 36 -30.26 -7.07 41.74
C SER A 36 -29.38 -6.68 42.93
N SER A 37 -28.08 -6.55 42.71
CA SER A 37 -27.19 -5.81 43.61
C SER A 37 -26.68 -4.57 42.89
N SER A 38 -27.22 -3.42 43.29
CA SER A 38 -26.84 -2.08 42.87
C SER A 38 -25.38 -1.76 43.22
N PHE A 39 -24.52 -1.63 42.21
CA PHE A 39 -23.26 -0.90 42.32
C PHE A 39 -23.36 0.36 41.47
N ALA A 40 -23.29 1.50 42.14
CA ALA A 40 -23.29 2.82 41.54
C ALA A 40 -22.04 2.99 40.67
N LEU A 41 -22.22 3.15 39.36
CA LEU A 41 -21.20 3.57 38.42
C LEU A 41 -21.15 5.11 38.42
N SER A 42 -20.10 5.67 39.00
CA SER A 42 -19.70 7.06 38.77
C SER A 42 -19.26 7.24 37.32
N PRO A 43 -19.78 8.23 36.57
CA PRO A 43 -19.35 8.46 35.19
C PRO A 43 -17.95 9.05 35.18
N LEU A 44 -16.96 8.26 34.75
CA LEU A 44 -15.66 8.79 34.37
C LEU A 44 -15.84 9.60 33.08
N ARG A 45 -15.89 10.93 33.23
CA ARG A 45 -15.71 11.87 32.12
C ARG A 45 -14.33 11.61 31.51
N CYS A 46 -14.32 11.07 30.30
CA CYS A 46 -13.13 11.09 29.45
C CYS A 46 -12.87 12.56 29.10
N GLY A 47 -11.88 13.17 29.75
CA GLY A 47 -11.41 14.49 29.38
C GLY A 47 -10.71 14.39 28.03
N MET A 48 -11.23 15.08 27.02
CA MET A 48 -10.46 15.31 25.80
C MET A 48 -9.20 16.08 26.21
N MET A 49 -8.02 15.49 26.01
CA MET A 49 -6.77 16.24 26.12
C MET A 49 -6.72 17.21 24.94
N GLU A 50 -6.50 18.49 25.24
CA GLU A 50 -6.16 19.50 24.24
C GLU A 50 -4.86 19.12 23.54
N PRO A 51 -4.68 19.50 22.25
CA PRO A 51 -3.45 19.25 21.53
C PRO A 51 -2.27 19.92 22.24
N LEU A 52 -1.13 19.24 22.32
CA LEU A 52 0.11 19.81 22.83
C LEU A 52 0.50 21.03 21.99
N GLU A 53 0.35 22.22 22.56
CA GLU A 53 0.93 23.46 22.01
C GLU A 53 2.45 23.42 22.23
N PHE A 54 3.21 23.24 21.15
CA PHE A 54 4.64 23.48 21.17
C PHE A 54 4.89 24.99 21.19
N GLY A 55 5.68 25.47 22.17
CA GLY A 55 5.98 26.88 22.42
C GLY A 55 6.74 27.56 21.29
N ASN A 56 6.01 27.91 20.23
CA ASN A 56 6.21 28.92 19.19
C ASN A 56 5.43 28.40 17.97
N GLY A 57 4.24 28.97 17.71
CA GLY A 57 3.22 28.53 16.76
C GLY A 57 3.64 28.45 15.27
N SER A 58 4.63 27.63 14.98
CA SER A 58 5.16 27.36 13.65
C SER A 58 4.92 25.88 13.34
N ARG A 59 4.15 25.60 12.28
CA ARG A 59 4.01 24.25 11.72
C ARG A 59 5.39 23.75 11.30
N PRO A 60 5.74 22.46 11.46
CA PRO A 60 6.99 21.94 10.94
C PRO A 60 6.95 22.02 9.40
N PHE A 61 7.70 22.97 8.85
CA PHE A 61 8.00 23.09 7.43
C PHE A 61 9.47 22.74 7.26
N ILE A 62 9.75 21.66 6.54
CA ILE A 62 11.12 21.30 6.13
C ILE A 62 11.16 21.41 4.60
N PRO A 63 12.16 22.11 4.03
CA PRO A 63 12.14 22.48 2.63
C PRO A 63 12.36 21.26 1.73
N ILE A 64 11.66 21.25 0.59
CA ILE A 64 11.93 20.39 -0.55
C ILE A 64 13.39 20.66 -0.97
N LEU A 65 14.25 19.65 -0.85
CA LEU A 65 15.63 19.70 -1.34
C LEU A 65 15.59 19.78 -2.86
N ASN A 66 15.72 20.99 -3.39
CA ASN A 66 16.06 21.21 -4.78
C ASN A 66 17.58 21.38 -4.87
N ASP A 67 18.23 20.56 -5.72
CA ASP A 67 19.65 20.64 -5.99
C ASP A 67 19.99 21.99 -6.62
N LYS A 68 20.53 22.91 -5.81
CA LYS A 68 21.50 23.98 -6.13
C LYS A 68 21.65 24.92 -4.93
N MET A 69 22.52 24.60 -3.98
CA MET A 69 23.19 25.64 -3.18
C MET A 69 24.53 25.15 -2.62
N SER A 70 25.57 25.99 -2.74
CA SER A 70 26.96 25.75 -2.35
C SER A 70 27.18 25.82 -0.83
N PRO A 71 28.23 25.15 -0.28
CA PRO A 71 28.39 24.98 1.16
C PRO A 71 29.05 26.21 1.79
N GLY A 72 28.25 26.96 2.56
CA GLY A 72 28.76 28.08 3.35
C GLY A 72 27.84 28.35 4.54
N LEU A 73 28.32 27.97 5.73
CA LEU A 73 27.86 28.42 7.04
C LEU A 73 26.51 27.87 7.54
N LEU A 74 26.49 26.59 7.95
CA LEU A 74 25.53 26.08 8.94
C LEU A 74 26.22 25.96 10.30
N VAL A 75 26.02 26.98 11.14
CA VAL A 75 26.23 26.88 12.59
C VAL A 75 25.04 26.10 13.14
N SER A 76 25.28 24.89 13.62
CA SER A 76 24.28 24.05 14.27
C SER A 76 23.83 24.69 15.60
N PRO A 77 22.53 24.87 15.84
CA PRO A 77 22.05 25.20 17.17
C PRO A 77 22.32 24.00 18.07
N GLN A 78 23.00 24.24 19.19
CA GLN A 78 23.23 23.24 20.22
C GLN A 78 21.88 22.64 20.66
N THR A 79 21.69 21.37 20.36
CA THR A 79 20.61 20.56 20.93
C THR A 79 20.85 20.45 22.44
N ARG A 80 20.09 21.23 23.20
CA ARG A 80 19.93 21.00 24.64
C ARG A 80 19.27 19.62 24.79
N GLY A 81 20.06 18.66 25.24
CA GLY A 81 19.60 17.32 25.57
C GLY A 81 18.49 17.38 26.60
N THR A 82 17.28 17.04 26.16
CA THR A 82 16.22 16.57 27.05
C THR A 82 16.20 15.05 26.89
N GLY A 83 16.72 14.36 27.89
CA GLY A 83 16.70 12.90 27.98
C GLY A 83 15.29 12.41 28.17
N GLY A 84 14.56 12.23 27.06
CA GLY A 84 13.41 11.36 26.98
C GLY A 84 13.92 9.93 26.84
N ASN A 85 13.53 9.06 27.77
CA ASN A 85 13.81 7.63 27.74
C ASN A 85 13.06 7.01 26.54
N HIS A 86 13.58 7.17 25.32
CA HIS A 86 13.04 6.48 24.14
C HIS A 86 13.19 4.98 24.39
N ASP A 87 12.05 4.29 24.47
CA ASP A 87 11.95 2.89 24.85
C ASP A 87 12.96 2.05 24.03
N SER A 88 13.97 1.51 24.71
CA SER A 88 15.15 0.87 24.11
C SER A 88 14.84 -0.42 23.34
N ARG A 89 13.56 -0.70 23.10
CA ARG A 89 13.00 -1.95 22.59
C ARG A 89 12.49 -1.84 21.17
N LEU A 90 12.25 -0.65 20.64
CA LEU A 90 11.87 -0.45 19.24
C LEU A 90 13.09 -0.64 18.33
N ARG A 91 13.02 -1.55 17.36
CA ARG A 91 14.09 -1.81 16.39
C ARG A 91 13.56 -1.83 14.96
N ILE A 92 14.24 -1.13 14.07
CA ILE A 92 13.88 -1.07 12.64
C ILE A 92 15.03 -1.65 11.83
N PHE A 93 14.75 -2.63 10.99
CA PHE A 93 15.72 -3.17 10.04
C PHE A 93 15.19 -2.99 8.63
N SER A 94 16.11 -2.84 7.68
CA SER A 94 15.80 -2.83 6.25
C SER A 94 16.28 -4.13 5.63
N GLY A 95 15.52 -4.65 4.66
CA GLY A 95 16.14 -5.51 3.64
C GLY A 95 16.74 -4.67 2.51
N ASN A 96 17.07 -5.31 1.40
CA ASN A 96 17.73 -4.72 0.24
C ASN A 96 16.75 -4.04 -0.73
N ALA A 97 15.43 -4.25 -0.58
CA ALA A 97 14.47 -3.78 -1.57
C ALA A 97 14.30 -2.26 -1.57
N ASN A 98 14.36 -1.59 -0.41
CA ASN A 98 14.28 -0.13 -0.34
C ASN A 98 14.95 0.45 0.93
N PRO A 99 16.30 0.37 1.03
CA PRO A 99 17.05 0.89 2.17
C PRO A 99 16.93 2.40 2.35
N ALA A 100 16.71 3.15 1.27
CA ALA A 100 16.51 4.61 1.32
C ALA A 100 15.25 4.96 2.12
N LEU A 101 14.09 4.38 1.78
CA LEU A 101 12.85 4.61 2.52
C LEU A 101 12.97 4.14 3.98
N ALA A 102 13.59 2.99 4.23
CA ALA A 102 13.80 2.50 5.59
C ALA A 102 14.62 3.49 6.45
N GLN A 103 15.66 4.11 5.84
CA GLN A 103 16.48 5.11 6.51
C GLN A 103 15.72 6.43 6.74
N GLU A 104 14.85 6.85 5.82
CA GLU A 104 13.97 8.00 6.03
C GLU A 104 12.99 7.76 7.19
N ILE A 105 12.39 6.57 7.26
CA ILE A 105 11.49 6.15 8.35
C ILE A 105 12.23 6.17 9.70
N ALA A 106 13.44 5.60 9.75
CA ALA A 106 14.25 5.60 10.96
C ALA A 106 14.60 7.04 11.40
N SER A 107 14.96 7.90 10.44
CA SER A 107 15.25 9.31 10.69
C SER A 107 14.04 10.06 11.24
N TYR A 108 12.84 9.83 10.70
CA TYR A 108 11.59 10.40 11.21
C TYR A 108 11.38 10.06 12.69
N LEU A 109 11.70 8.84 13.09
CA LEU A 109 11.57 8.35 14.47
C LEU A 109 12.74 8.75 15.39
N GLY A 110 13.75 9.46 14.86
CA GLY A 110 14.97 9.77 15.61
C GLY A 110 15.84 8.54 15.93
N LEU A 111 15.69 7.46 15.14
CA LEU A 111 16.38 6.18 15.33
C LEU A 111 17.44 5.95 14.24
N GLN A 112 18.36 5.03 14.53
CA GLN A 112 19.23 4.44 13.52
C GLN A 112 18.68 3.08 13.08
N LEU A 113 18.91 2.71 11.82
CA LEU A 113 18.62 1.36 11.36
C LEU A 113 19.48 0.35 12.12
N GLY A 114 18.84 -0.75 12.48
CA GLY A 114 19.49 -1.87 13.12
C GLY A 114 20.49 -2.54 12.18
N LYS A 115 21.55 -3.11 12.77
CA LYS A 115 22.64 -3.73 12.03
C LYS A 115 22.25 -5.13 11.59
N ILE A 116 22.09 -5.31 10.29
CA ILE A 116 21.78 -6.60 9.66
C ILE A 116 22.73 -6.86 8.50
N LYS A 117 23.24 -8.10 8.43
CA LYS A 117 24.06 -8.56 7.32
C LYS A 117 23.21 -9.43 6.42
N ILE A 118 23.01 -8.96 5.19
CA ILE A 118 22.33 -9.73 4.13
C ILE A 118 23.33 -9.94 3.00
N LYS A 119 23.50 -11.20 2.58
CA LYS A 119 24.36 -11.54 1.44
C LYS A 119 23.77 -12.69 0.63
N ARG A 120 24.31 -12.91 -0.55
CA ARG A 120 24.03 -14.07 -1.39
C ARG A 120 25.19 -15.06 -1.33
N PHE A 121 24.89 -16.34 -1.23
CA PHE A 121 25.86 -17.40 -1.53
C PHE A 121 26.07 -17.53 -3.04
N ALA A 122 27.08 -18.29 -3.46
CA ALA A 122 27.45 -18.40 -4.88
C ALA A 122 26.35 -19.03 -5.77
N ASP A 123 25.46 -19.81 -5.16
CA ASP A 123 24.28 -20.43 -5.78
C ASP A 123 23.01 -19.55 -5.74
N GLY A 124 23.09 -18.35 -5.15
CA GLY A 124 22.00 -17.39 -5.07
C GLY A 124 21.15 -17.47 -3.79
N GLU A 125 21.42 -18.43 -2.90
CA GLU A 125 20.74 -18.52 -1.60
C GLU A 125 20.96 -17.27 -0.74
N ILE A 126 19.93 -16.88 0.00
CA ILE A 126 19.95 -15.68 0.85
C ILE A 126 20.45 -16.05 2.24
N TYR A 127 21.47 -15.34 2.70
CA TYR A 127 21.93 -15.38 4.07
C TYR A 127 21.55 -14.09 4.79
N VAL A 128 20.93 -14.22 5.96
CA VAL A 128 20.60 -13.11 6.86
C VAL A 128 21.19 -13.37 8.24
N GLN A 129 21.85 -12.36 8.81
CA GLN A 129 22.33 -12.38 10.19
C GLN A 129 22.09 -11.03 10.86
N LEU A 130 21.34 -11.03 11.96
CA LEU A 130 21.24 -9.89 12.85
C LEU A 130 22.58 -9.69 13.56
N GLN A 131 23.13 -8.48 13.52
CA GLN A 131 24.42 -8.14 14.14
C GLN A 131 24.27 -7.52 15.53
N GLU A 132 23.04 -7.49 16.06
CA GLU A 132 22.72 -7.05 17.40
C GLU A 132 21.57 -7.87 17.98
N SER A 133 21.42 -7.85 19.31
CA SER A 133 20.35 -8.57 19.98
C SER A 133 19.01 -7.90 19.74
N VAL A 134 18.02 -8.69 19.33
CA VAL A 134 16.60 -8.30 19.25
C VAL A 134 15.75 -8.98 20.32
N ARG A 135 16.36 -9.65 21.30
CA ARG A 135 15.63 -10.38 22.34
C ARG A 135 14.68 -9.45 23.09
N GLY A 136 13.39 -9.80 23.11
CA GLY A 136 12.37 -9.01 23.81
C GLY A 136 12.03 -7.66 23.16
N CYS A 137 12.60 -7.35 21.99
CA CYS A 137 12.36 -6.11 21.27
C CYS A 137 11.12 -6.21 20.36
N ASP A 138 10.53 -5.06 20.06
CA ASP A 138 9.50 -4.88 19.05
C ASP A 138 10.19 -4.50 17.74
N VAL A 139 10.19 -5.43 16.79
CA VAL A 139 10.99 -5.36 15.56
C VAL A 139 10.11 -5.03 14.36
N PHE A 140 10.50 -4.02 13.59
CA PHE A 140 9.87 -3.62 12.34
C PHE A 140 10.83 -3.88 11.18
N LEU A 141 10.37 -4.66 10.20
CA LEU A 141 11.17 -5.05 9.03
C LEU A 141 10.64 -4.32 7.80
N VAL A 142 11.36 -3.32 7.30
CA VAL A 142 10.98 -2.56 6.11
C VAL A 142 11.50 -3.29 4.87
N GLN A 143 10.58 -3.87 4.10
CA GLN A 143 10.90 -4.60 2.88
C GLN A 143 9.69 -4.64 1.93
N PRO A 144 9.63 -3.75 0.93
CA PRO A 144 8.68 -3.93 -0.17
C PRO A 144 9.02 -5.21 -0.96
N THR A 145 8.01 -5.89 -1.47
CA THR A 145 8.19 -7.10 -2.30
C THR A 145 8.11 -6.77 -3.79
N CYS A 146 8.77 -5.69 -4.19
CA CYS A 146 8.90 -5.20 -5.57
C CYS A 146 9.90 -6.05 -6.38
N PRO A 147 9.96 -5.91 -7.71
CA PRO A 147 10.94 -6.62 -8.53
C PRO A 147 12.39 -6.44 -8.03
N PRO A 148 13.19 -7.51 -7.96
CA PRO A 148 12.83 -8.92 -8.21
C PRO A 148 11.99 -9.51 -7.05
N ALA A 149 10.73 -9.84 -7.34
CA ALA A 149 9.68 -9.99 -6.33
C ALA A 149 9.88 -11.24 -5.44
N ASN A 150 10.33 -12.34 -6.02
CA ASN A 150 10.51 -13.61 -5.30
C ASN A 150 11.68 -13.50 -4.32
N GLU A 151 12.73 -12.84 -4.75
CA GLU A 151 13.97 -12.62 -4.04
C GLU A 151 13.73 -11.71 -2.84
N ASN A 152 13.04 -10.59 -3.05
CA ASN A 152 12.69 -9.65 -1.99
C ASN A 152 11.68 -10.27 -1.00
N LEU A 153 10.74 -11.10 -1.48
CA LEU A 153 9.84 -11.87 -0.62
C LEU A 153 10.63 -12.90 0.21
N MET A 154 11.48 -13.72 -0.40
CA MET A 154 12.28 -14.71 0.32
C MET A 154 13.20 -14.05 1.35
N GLU A 155 13.78 -12.90 1.02
CA GLU A 155 14.57 -12.11 1.97
C GLU A 155 13.75 -11.68 3.18
N LEU A 156 12.54 -11.14 2.98
CA LEU A 156 11.62 -10.80 4.07
C LEU A 156 11.32 -12.01 4.96
N LEU A 157 10.98 -13.15 4.36
CA LEU A 157 10.65 -14.37 5.10
C LEU A 157 11.83 -14.86 5.97
N ILE A 158 13.06 -14.78 5.45
CA ILE A 158 14.27 -15.17 6.17
C ILE A 158 14.60 -14.15 7.26
N MET A 159 14.41 -12.85 7.03
CA MET A 159 14.55 -11.82 8.06
C MET A 159 13.57 -12.05 9.22
N ILE A 160 12.30 -12.33 8.92
CA ILE A 160 11.28 -12.67 9.93
C ILE A 160 11.72 -13.90 10.74
N ASP A 161 12.14 -14.99 10.08
CA ASP A 161 12.57 -16.20 10.77
C ASP A 161 13.82 -15.95 11.65
N ALA A 162 14.77 -15.15 11.19
CA ALA A 162 15.95 -14.76 11.97
C ALA A 162 15.56 -13.99 13.25
N CYS A 163 14.67 -13.01 13.15
CA CYS A 163 14.15 -12.28 14.31
C CYS A 163 13.39 -13.20 15.29
N ARG A 164 12.57 -14.11 14.77
CA ARG A 164 11.81 -15.07 15.58
C ARG A 164 12.74 -15.97 16.39
N ARG A 165 13.76 -16.56 15.74
CA ARG A 165 14.75 -17.42 16.40
C ARG A 165 15.64 -16.65 17.36
N ALA A 166 15.90 -15.37 17.10
CA ALA A 166 16.58 -14.46 18.01
C ALA A 166 15.70 -13.97 19.19
N SER A 167 14.49 -14.52 19.35
CA SER A 167 13.57 -14.22 20.46
C SER A 167 13.07 -12.76 20.48
N ALA A 168 12.85 -12.16 19.31
CA ALA A 168 12.06 -10.92 19.23
C ALA A 168 10.68 -11.11 19.88
N LYS A 169 10.18 -10.07 20.57
CA LYS A 169 8.88 -10.10 21.24
C LYS A 169 7.76 -10.01 20.20
N ASN A 170 7.84 -9.02 19.33
CA ASN A 170 6.93 -8.82 18.21
C ASN A 170 7.74 -8.55 16.93
N ILE A 171 7.23 -9.04 15.80
CA ILE A 171 7.80 -8.85 14.46
C ILE A 171 6.70 -8.30 13.56
N THR A 172 6.83 -7.03 13.18
CA THR A 172 5.95 -6.37 12.22
C THR A 172 6.63 -6.32 10.86
N ALA A 173 6.01 -6.94 9.86
CA ALA A 173 6.45 -6.80 8.47
C ALA A 173 5.90 -5.48 7.90
N VAL A 174 6.78 -4.52 7.66
CA VAL A 174 6.46 -3.24 7.01
C VAL A 174 6.70 -3.41 5.52
N ILE A 175 5.63 -3.48 4.74
CA ILE A 175 5.63 -3.82 3.32
C ILE A 175 5.05 -2.64 2.53
N PRO A 176 5.86 -1.58 2.23
CA PRO A 176 5.39 -0.41 1.51
C PRO A 176 4.76 -0.70 0.15
N TYR A 177 5.18 -1.79 -0.51
CA TYR A 177 4.53 -2.33 -1.70
C TYR A 177 4.37 -3.83 -1.56
N PHE A 178 3.12 -4.30 -1.56
CA PHE A 178 2.78 -5.72 -1.50
C PHE A 178 2.74 -6.33 -2.91
N GLY A 179 3.85 -6.95 -3.32
CA GLY A 179 3.92 -7.77 -4.52
C GLY A 179 2.90 -8.91 -4.51
N TYR A 180 2.54 -9.41 -5.69
CA TYR A 180 1.44 -10.36 -5.92
C TYR A 180 0.02 -9.86 -5.57
N SER A 181 -0.13 -8.61 -5.11
CA SER A 181 -1.43 -8.03 -4.73
C SER A 181 -2.49 -8.03 -5.84
N ARG A 182 -2.09 -8.04 -7.11
CA ARG A 182 -3.01 -8.17 -8.26
C ARG A 182 -3.60 -9.58 -8.45
N ALA A 183 -3.00 -10.60 -7.82
CA ALA A 183 -3.47 -11.98 -7.86
C ALA A 183 -4.30 -12.29 -6.60
N ASP A 184 -5.35 -11.49 -6.35
CA ASP A 184 -6.22 -11.51 -5.16
C ASP A 184 -7.45 -12.41 -5.32
N ARG A 185 -7.84 -12.75 -6.55
CA ARG A 185 -8.97 -13.65 -6.81
C ARG A 185 -8.71 -14.52 -8.03
N LYS A 186 -9.48 -15.60 -8.14
CA LYS A 186 -9.54 -16.40 -9.36
C LYS A 186 -10.43 -15.70 -10.38
N THR A 187 -9.88 -15.37 -11.53
CA THR A 187 -10.64 -14.88 -12.70
C THR A 187 -10.96 -16.00 -13.67
N GLN A 188 -10.14 -17.06 -13.67
CA GLN A 188 -10.33 -18.28 -14.46
C GLN A 188 -10.23 -19.53 -13.58
N GLU A 189 -10.64 -20.67 -14.14
CA GLU A 189 -10.47 -21.95 -13.47
C GLU A 189 -8.98 -22.26 -13.26
N ARG A 190 -8.67 -22.98 -12.19
CA ARG A 190 -7.31 -23.49 -11.85
C ARG A 190 -6.21 -22.41 -11.68
N GLU A 191 -6.57 -21.14 -11.50
CA GLU A 191 -5.63 -20.09 -11.08
C GLU A 191 -5.30 -20.17 -9.57
N SER A 192 -4.08 -19.73 -9.21
CA SER A 192 -3.69 -19.51 -7.82
C SER A 192 -4.16 -18.13 -7.32
N ILE A 193 -4.39 -18.01 -6.02
CA ILE A 193 -4.56 -16.71 -5.36
C ILE A 193 -3.21 -16.34 -4.75
N GLY A 194 -2.35 -15.73 -5.56
CA GLY A 194 -0.97 -15.41 -5.19
C GLY A 194 -0.86 -14.54 -3.95
N ALA A 195 -1.70 -13.51 -3.82
CA ALA A 195 -1.73 -12.64 -2.66
C ALA A 195 -2.00 -13.42 -1.35
N LYS A 196 -2.95 -14.38 -1.37
CA LYS A 196 -3.26 -15.23 -0.21
C LYS A 196 -2.11 -16.20 0.11
N LEU A 197 -1.46 -16.77 -0.89
CA LEU A 197 -0.28 -17.61 -0.67
C LEU A 197 0.83 -16.81 0.03
N VAL A 198 1.14 -15.62 -0.47
CA VAL A 198 2.17 -14.75 0.13
C VAL A 198 1.79 -14.35 1.56
N ALA A 199 0.53 -13.98 1.81
CA ALA A 199 0.04 -13.69 3.15
C ALA A 199 0.24 -14.87 4.13
N ASN A 200 -0.06 -16.10 3.67
CA ASN A 200 0.18 -17.32 4.44
C ASN A 200 1.67 -17.53 4.75
N LEU A 201 2.55 -17.31 3.77
CA LEU A 201 3.98 -17.47 3.95
C LEU A 201 4.55 -16.48 4.98
N ILE A 202 4.17 -15.20 4.88
CA ILE A 202 4.58 -14.15 5.84
C ILE A 202 4.11 -14.50 7.25
N THR A 203 2.83 -14.88 7.38
CA THR A 203 2.26 -15.31 8.67
C THR A 203 3.00 -16.53 9.22
N LYS A 204 3.29 -17.53 8.37
CA LYS A 204 3.94 -18.77 8.79
C LYS A 204 5.43 -18.62 9.12
N ALA A 205 6.12 -17.70 8.44
CA ALA A 205 7.49 -17.31 8.78
C ALA A 205 7.58 -16.74 10.20
N GLY A 206 6.50 -16.13 10.69
CA GLY A 206 6.35 -15.73 12.09
C GLY A 206 6.12 -14.23 12.30
N ALA A 207 5.63 -13.50 11.30
CA ALA A 207 5.18 -12.14 11.50
C ALA A 207 3.99 -12.12 12.48
N ASN A 208 4.00 -11.17 13.41
CA ASN A 208 2.91 -10.93 14.35
C ASN A 208 1.90 -9.91 13.81
N ARG A 209 2.34 -9.05 12.88
CA ARG A 209 1.56 -7.96 12.30
C ARG A 209 2.11 -7.60 10.92
N VAL A 210 1.27 -7.05 10.06
CA VAL A 210 1.66 -6.46 8.77
C VAL A 210 1.26 -4.99 8.75
N LEU A 211 2.15 -4.15 8.25
CA LEU A 211 1.85 -2.77 7.88
C LEU A 211 2.08 -2.67 6.38
N ALA A 212 1.05 -2.34 5.60
CA ALA A 212 1.16 -2.25 4.14
C ALA A 212 0.54 -0.95 3.62
N CYS A 213 1.12 -0.38 2.55
CA CYS A 213 0.54 0.80 1.90
C CYS A 213 -0.31 0.40 0.69
N ASP A 214 -1.46 1.07 0.54
CA ASP A 214 -2.34 1.03 -0.63
C ASP A 214 -2.43 -0.34 -1.32
N LEU A 215 -2.87 -1.36 -0.58
CA LEU A 215 -3.16 -2.67 -1.13
C LEU A 215 -4.08 -2.55 -2.35
N HIS A 216 -3.73 -3.29 -3.41
CA HIS A 216 -4.49 -3.30 -4.67
C HIS A 216 -6.00 -3.51 -4.44
N SER A 217 -6.30 -4.40 -3.49
CA SER A 217 -7.65 -4.79 -3.08
C SER A 217 -7.72 -4.80 -1.57
N GLY A 218 -8.61 -3.99 -0.99
CA GLY A 218 -8.76 -3.87 0.47
C GLY A 218 -9.17 -5.19 1.14
N GLN A 219 -9.80 -6.09 0.39
CA GLN A 219 -10.13 -7.45 0.82
C GLN A 219 -8.89 -8.28 1.17
N SER A 220 -7.71 -7.92 0.63
CA SER A 220 -6.45 -8.60 0.90
C SER A 220 -6.03 -8.56 2.37
N MET A 221 -6.52 -7.58 3.14
CA MET A 221 -6.34 -7.57 4.60
C MET A 221 -6.90 -8.85 5.24
N GLY A 222 -8.03 -9.36 4.73
CA GLY A 222 -8.65 -10.59 5.21
C GLY A 222 -7.90 -11.88 4.82
N TYR A 223 -6.78 -11.78 4.08
CA TYR A 223 -5.91 -12.93 3.83
C TYR A 223 -4.98 -13.24 5.00
N PHE A 224 -4.75 -12.28 5.89
CA PHE A 224 -3.91 -12.45 7.06
C PHE A 224 -4.77 -12.82 8.27
N ASP A 225 -4.33 -13.84 9.01
CA ASP A 225 -4.91 -14.21 10.31
C ASP A 225 -4.30 -13.38 11.46
N ILE A 226 -3.40 -12.46 11.13
CA ILE A 226 -2.72 -11.51 12.01
C ILE A 226 -3.18 -10.08 11.69
N PRO A 227 -3.07 -9.12 12.64
CA PRO A 227 -3.45 -7.73 12.39
C PRO A 227 -2.73 -7.13 11.17
N VAL A 228 -3.50 -6.39 10.37
CA VAL A 228 -2.98 -5.64 9.21
C VAL A 228 -3.34 -4.18 9.38
N ASP A 229 -2.32 -3.33 9.43
CA ASP A 229 -2.47 -1.88 9.38
C ASP A 229 -2.30 -1.42 7.93
N HIS A 230 -3.42 -1.05 7.30
CA HIS A 230 -3.45 -0.59 5.91
C HIS A 230 -3.32 0.93 5.85
N VAL A 231 -2.14 1.38 5.43
CA VAL A 231 -1.77 2.79 5.30
C VAL A 231 -2.17 3.31 3.93
N TYR A 232 -2.85 4.46 3.89
CA TYR A 232 -3.17 5.14 2.64
C TYR A 232 -2.15 6.25 2.38
N ALA A 233 -1.45 6.19 1.26
CA ALA A 233 -0.52 7.23 0.82
C ALA A 233 -1.22 8.42 0.14
N GLN A 234 -2.52 8.29 -0.13
CA GLN A 234 -3.36 9.35 -0.69
C GLN A 234 -3.13 10.75 -0.07
N PRO A 235 -3.03 10.93 1.26
CA PRO A 235 -2.76 12.25 1.86
C PRO A 235 -1.46 12.90 1.35
N VAL A 236 -0.40 12.11 1.13
CA VAL A 236 0.89 12.61 0.63
C VAL A 236 0.73 13.23 -0.77
N ILE A 237 -0.04 12.58 -1.64
CA ILE A 237 -0.30 13.07 -3.00
C ILE A 237 -1.24 14.29 -2.96
N LEU A 238 -2.26 14.27 -2.11
CA LEU A 238 -3.22 15.38 -1.95
C LEU A 238 -2.55 16.64 -1.43
N ASP A 239 -1.66 16.53 -0.44
CA ASP A 239 -0.91 17.66 0.11
C ASP A 239 -0.02 18.29 -0.97
N TYR A 240 0.64 17.44 -1.77
CA TYR A 240 1.46 17.90 -2.88
C TYR A 240 0.64 18.60 -3.96
N LEU A 241 -0.50 18.03 -4.39
CA LEU A 241 -1.38 18.66 -5.37
C LEU A 241 -2.00 19.96 -4.84
N SER A 242 -2.35 20.01 -3.56
CA SER A 242 -2.91 21.20 -2.92
C SER A 242 -1.89 22.33 -2.80
N SER A 243 -0.59 22.00 -2.79
CA SER A 243 0.49 22.99 -2.88
C SER A 243 0.63 23.60 -4.28
N LYS A 244 0.02 23.01 -5.31
CA LYS A 244 -0.01 23.56 -6.66
C LYS A 244 -1.16 24.56 -6.79
N THR A 245 -0.90 25.67 -7.49
CA THR A 245 -1.90 26.71 -7.79
C THR A 245 -2.86 26.27 -8.92
N ILE A 246 -3.51 25.12 -8.76
CA ILE A 246 -4.57 24.64 -9.66
C ILE A 246 -5.91 25.06 -9.04
N SER A 247 -6.73 25.80 -9.80
CA SER A 247 -8.06 26.19 -9.33
C SER A 247 -8.93 24.95 -9.09
N SER A 248 -9.66 24.92 -7.97
CA SER A 248 -10.59 23.83 -7.66
C SER A 248 -11.65 23.63 -8.74
N ASP A 249 -12.07 24.71 -9.38
CA ASP A 249 -13.15 24.71 -10.37
C ASP A 249 -12.68 24.18 -11.74
N ASP A 250 -11.37 24.14 -11.95
CA ASP A 250 -10.76 23.72 -13.22
C ASP A 250 -10.35 22.25 -13.21
N LEU A 251 -10.58 21.49 -12.14
CA LEU A 251 -10.03 20.15 -12.00
C LEU A 251 -11.08 19.03 -12.11
N VAL A 252 -10.62 17.87 -12.54
CA VAL A 252 -11.43 16.65 -12.60
C VAL A 252 -10.55 15.46 -12.23
N VAL A 253 -11.02 14.64 -11.30
CA VAL A 253 -10.33 13.40 -10.95
C VAL A 253 -10.79 12.31 -11.89
N VAL A 254 -9.85 11.57 -12.47
CA VAL A 254 -10.14 10.55 -13.48
C VAL A 254 -9.70 9.18 -12.97
N SER A 255 -10.63 8.22 -13.02
CA SER A 255 -10.28 6.82 -12.83
C SER A 255 -9.84 6.19 -14.17
N PRO A 256 -8.63 5.63 -14.28
CA PRO A 256 -8.12 5.03 -15.52
C PRO A 256 -8.88 3.77 -15.97
N ASP A 257 -9.62 3.15 -15.06
CA ASP A 257 -10.50 2.00 -15.34
C ASP A 257 -11.67 1.93 -14.34
N VAL A 258 -12.54 0.95 -14.51
CA VAL A 258 -13.72 0.76 -13.65
C VAL A 258 -13.35 0.26 -12.24
N GLY A 259 -12.22 -0.44 -12.08
CA GLY A 259 -11.77 -0.98 -10.80
C GLY A 259 -11.30 0.12 -9.83
N GLY A 260 -10.69 1.18 -10.35
CA GLY A 260 -10.19 2.31 -9.56
C GLY A 260 -11.25 3.33 -9.11
N VAL A 261 -12.51 3.20 -9.53
CA VAL A 261 -13.54 4.26 -9.35
C VAL A 261 -13.77 4.62 -7.89
N ALA A 262 -13.79 3.63 -6.99
CA ALA A 262 -13.97 3.88 -5.56
C ALA A 262 -12.81 4.71 -4.96
N ARG A 263 -11.57 4.43 -5.40
CA ARG A 263 -10.36 5.17 -5.00
C ARG A 263 -10.39 6.59 -5.54
N ALA A 264 -10.66 6.76 -6.84
CA ALA A 264 -10.78 8.06 -7.49
C ALA A 264 -11.87 8.93 -6.84
N ARG A 265 -13.03 8.35 -6.50
CA ARG A 265 -14.10 9.06 -5.80
C ARG A 265 -13.69 9.52 -4.39
N ALA A 266 -13.03 8.65 -3.62
CA ALA A 266 -12.54 9.00 -2.29
C ALA A 266 -11.47 10.10 -2.35
N PHE A 267 -10.64 10.09 -3.40
CA PHE A 267 -9.66 11.13 -3.69
C PHE A 267 -10.32 12.46 -4.05
N ALA A 268 -11.26 12.45 -4.98
CA ALA A 268 -12.01 13.63 -5.42
C ALA A 268 -12.72 14.34 -4.26
N LYS A 269 -13.33 13.57 -3.35
CA LYS A 269 -13.99 14.10 -2.15
C LYS A 269 -13.05 14.94 -1.28
N LYS A 270 -11.79 14.51 -1.14
CA LYS A 270 -10.77 15.23 -0.35
C LYS A 270 -10.15 16.41 -1.12
N LEU A 271 -10.23 16.38 -2.45
CA LEU A 271 -9.78 17.46 -3.32
C LEU A 271 -10.95 18.40 -3.65
N SER A 272 -11.51 19.04 -2.61
CA SER A 272 -12.62 20.00 -2.72
C SER A 272 -13.87 19.49 -3.45
N ASP A 273 -14.22 18.22 -3.24
CA ASP A 273 -15.36 17.55 -3.89
C ASP A 273 -15.34 17.65 -5.42
N ALA A 274 -14.15 17.48 -6.00
CA ALA A 274 -13.94 17.61 -7.43
C ALA A 274 -14.81 16.66 -8.27
N PRO A 275 -15.19 17.06 -9.49
CA PRO A 275 -15.85 16.18 -10.45
C PRO A 275 -15.06 14.89 -10.71
N LEU A 276 -15.78 13.80 -10.96
CA LEU A 276 -15.22 12.49 -11.29
C LEU A 276 -15.48 12.16 -12.76
N ALA A 277 -14.44 11.71 -13.46
CA ALA A 277 -14.53 11.05 -14.77
C ALA A 277 -13.99 9.61 -14.70
N ILE A 278 -14.43 8.76 -15.61
CA ILE A 278 -14.08 7.34 -15.66
C ILE A 278 -13.77 6.95 -17.10
N VAL A 279 -12.64 6.30 -17.31
CA VAL A 279 -12.31 5.65 -18.58
C VAL A 279 -12.89 4.23 -18.57
N ASP A 280 -13.97 4.01 -19.34
CA ASP A 280 -14.56 2.69 -19.54
C ASP A 280 -13.89 2.00 -20.73
N LYS A 281 -13.06 1.01 -20.43
CA LYS A 281 -12.38 0.19 -21.42
C LYS A 281 -13.22 -1.04 -21.75
N ARG A 282 -13.76 -1.10 -22.98
CA ARG A 282 -14.47 -2.29 -23.48
C ARG A 282 -13.62 -3.05 -24.49
N ARG A 283 -13.59 -4.38 -24.34
CA ARG A 283 -13.01 -5.32 -25.33
C ARG A 283 -14.14 -6.05 -26.03
N HIS A 284 -14.35 -5.80 -27.32
CA HIS A 284 -15.30 -6.56 -28.13
C HIS A 284 -14.69 -7.87 -28.65
N GLY A 285 -14.29 -8.76 -27.74
CA GLY A 285 -13.72 -10.07 -28.08
C GLY A 285 -12.19 -10.10 -28.16
N HIS A 286 -11.63 -11.30 -28.37
CA HIS A 286 -10.20 -11.57 -28.24
C HIS A 286 -9.29 -10.90 -29.29
N ASN A 287 -9.85 -10.38 -30.40
CA ASN A 287 -9.11 -9.77 -31.51
C ASN A 287 -9.66 -8.40 -31.97
N ALA A 288 -10.58 -7.77 -31.24
CA ALA A 288 -11.13 -6.47 -31.62
C ALA A 288 -10.34 -5.31 -31.03
N ALA A 289 -10.36 -4.17 -31.73
CA ALA A 289 -9.80 -2.91 -31.25
C ALA A 289 -10.40 -2.54 -29.88
N GLU A 290 -9.54 -2.09 -28.95
CA GLU A 290 -9.97 -1.61 -27.64
C GLU A 290 -10.74 -0.29 -27.83
N VAL A 291 -12.03 -0.29 -27.48
CA VAL A 291 -12.84 0.94 -27.47
C VAL A 291 -12.73 1.54 -26.08
N LEU A 292 -12.27 2.79 -26.00
CA LEU A 292 -12.18 3.56 -24.77
C LEU A 292 -13.29 4.61 -24.82
N ASN A 293 -14.18 4.58 -23.82
CA ASN A 293 -15.20 5.60 -23.64
C ASN A 293 -14.88 6.43 -22.41
N LEU A 294 -15.15 7.73 -22.47
CA LEU A 294 -15.08 8.61 -21.31
C LEU A 294 -16.47 8.83 -20.73
N ILE A 295 -16.62 8.63 -19.43
CA ILE A 295 -17.83 8.97 -18.67
C ILE A 295 -17.48 10.13 -17.75
N GLY A 296 -18.11 11.29 -17.94
CA GLY A 296 -17.81 12.53 -17.22
C GLY A 296 -17.28 13.61 -18.17
N ASP A 297 -17.23 14.87 -17.69
CA ASP A 297 -16.80 16.01 -18.49
C ASP A 297 -15.42 16.52 -18.05
N VAL A 298 -14.47 16.47 -18.98
CA VAL A 298 -13.06 16.84 -18.81
C VAL A 298 -12.66 18.05 -19.66
N LYS A 299 -13.58 18.57 -20.48
CA LYS A 299 -13.27 19.60 -21.47
C LYS A 299 -12.84 20.90 -20.79
N GLY A 300 -11.67 21.40 -21.17
CA GLY A 300 -11.06 22.61 -20.61
C GLY A 300 -10.50 22.45 -19.19
N LYS A 301 -10.53 21.24 -18.62
CA LYS A 301 -10.12 20.98 -17.23
C LYS A 301 -8.73 20.35 -17.12
N VAL A 302 -8.13 20.48 -15.95
CA VAL A 302 -6.94 19.73 -15.51
C VAL A 302 -7.39 18.36 -15.01
N ALA A 303 -7.01 17.31 -15.72
CA ALA A 303 -7.38 15.95 -15.38
C ALA A 303 -6.32 15.28 -14.50
N ILE A 304 -6.72 14.80 -13.32
CA ILE A 304 -5.86 14.07 -12.39
C ILE A 304 -6.21 12.60 -12.46
N MET A 305 -5.44 11.83 -13.24
CA MET A 305 -5.59 10.39 -13.34
C MET A 305 -4.99 9.72 -12.10
N LEU A 306 -5.79 8.96 -11.36
CA LEU A 306 -5.35 8.29 -10.13
C LEU A 306 -5.49 6.77 -10.25
N ASP A 307 -4.39 6.06 -9.97
CA ASP A 307 -4.38 4.61 -9.82
C ASP A 307 -3.64 4.19 -8.53
N ASP A 308 -3.70 2.90 -8.17
CA ASP A 308 -2.90 2.36 -7.06
C ASP A 308 -1.44 2.15 -7.46
N MET A 309 -1.21 1.65 -8.67
CA MET A 309 0.11 1.38 -9.21
C MET A 309 0.22 1.68 -10.72
N ILE A 310 1.41 2.07 -11.17
CA ILE A 310 1.74 2.15 -12.60
C ILE A 310 2.79 1.08 -12.91
N ASP A 311 2.37 0.05 -13.65
CA ASP A 311 3.24 -1.07 -14.08
C ASP A 311 3.88 -0.79 -15.44
N THR A 312 3.23 -1.11 -16.55
CA THR A 312 3.76 -0.88 -17.91
C THR A 312 3.31 0.44 -18.53
N ALA A 313 2.61 1.28 -17.76
CA ALA A 313 1.99 2.55 -18.17
C ALA A 313 0.99 2.48 -19.36
N GLY A 314 0.63 1.29 -19.86
CA GLY A 314 -0.22 1.17 -21.04
C GLY A 314 -1.65 1.71 -20.85
N THR A 315 -2.26 1.46 -19.68
CA THR A 315 -3.60 1.96 -19.35
C THR A 315 -3.60 3.47 -19.20
N ILE A 316 -2.67 4.02 -18.41
CA ILE A 316 -2.65 5.44 -18.09
C ILE A 316 -2.32 6.30 -19.32
N VAL A 317 -1.42 5.86 -20.21
CA VAL A 317 -1.14 6.56 -21.49
C VAL A 317 -2.35 6.59 -22.41
N LYS A 318 -3.07 5.47 -22.54
CA LYS A 318 -4.28 5.40 -23.36
C LYS A 318 -5.38 6.30 -22.81
N GLY A 319 -5.57 6.31 -21.50
CA GLY A 319 -6.49 7.22 -20.82
C GLY A 319 -6.09 8.68 -21.04
N ALA A 320 -4.82 9.05 -20.83
CA ALA A 320 -4.33 10.40 -21.07
C ALA A 320 -4.54 10.86 -22.52
N THR A 321 -4.28 9.97 -23.49
CA THR A 321 -4.55 10.24 -24.91
C THR A 321 -6.02 10.56 -25.16
N LEU A 322 -6.93 9.76 -24.59
CA LEU A 322 -8.38 10.01 -24.69
C LEU A 322 -8.77 11.33 -24.02
N LEU A 323 -8.22 11.65 -22.84
CA LEU A 323 -8.51 12.89 -22.14
C LEU A 323 -8.14 14.12 -22.98
N HIS A 324 -6.98 14.10 -23.63
CA HIS A 324 -6.58 15.16 -24.57
C HIS A 324 -7.51 15.25 -25.77
N GLN A 325 -7.96 14.11 -26.33
CA GLN A 325 -8.94 14.08 -27.44
C GLN A 325 -10.30 14.67 -27.05
N GLU A 326 -10.73 14.46 -25.80
CA GLU A 326 -11.96 15.01 -25.23
C GLU A 326 -11.78 16.46 -24.73
N GLY A 327 -10.58 17.04 -24.91
CA GLY A 327 -10.30 18.46 -24.68
C GLY A 327 -9.84 18.80 -23.27
N ALA A 328 -9.29 17.86 -22.50
CA ALA A 328 -8.59 18.19 -21.25
C ALA A 328 -7.43 19.15 -21.53
N LYS A 329 -7.23 20.13 -20.64
CA LYS A 329 -6.19 21.15 -20.75
C LYS A 329 -4.81 20.57 -20.43
N GLU A 330 -4.73 19.84 -19.32
CA GLU A 330 -3.53 19.23 -18.77
C GLU A 330 -3.90 17.88 -18.17
N VAL A 331 -2.96 16.93 -18.16
CA VAL A 331 -3.16 15.61 -17.56
C VAL A 331 -2.03 15.32 -16.58
N PHE A 332 -2.38 15.01 -15.34
CA PHE A 332 -1.48 14.55 -14.29
C PHE A 332 -1.70 13.05 -14.07
N ALA A 333 -0.63 12.29 -13.94
CA ALA A 333 -0.69 10.89 -13.52
C ALA A 333 -0.29 10.79 -12.05
N CYS A 334 -1.13 10.18 -11.22
CA CYS A 334 -0.89 9.97 -9.80
C CYS A 334 -0.99 8.47 -9.48
N SER A 335 -0.03 7.95 -8.73
CA SER A 335 -0.05 6.56 -8.28
C SER A 335 0.72 6.37 -6.99
N THR A 336 0.30 5.43 -6.15
CA THR A 336 1.10 5.13 -4.96
C THR A 336 2.36 4.38 -5.35
N HIS A 337 2.24 3.32 -6.15
CA HIS A 337 3.36 2.44 -6.45
C HIS A 337 3.92 2.66 -7.87
N ALA A 338 5.21 2.99 -7.95
CA ALA A 338 5.95 3.14 -9.20
C ALA A 338 6.60 1.81 -9.62
N VAL A 339 5.80 0.85 -10.10
CA VAL A 339 6.33 -0.46 -10.51
C VAL A 339 7.20 -0.33 -11.77
N PHE A 340 6.77 0.49 -12.73
CA PHE A 340 7.54 0.92 -13.91
C PHE A 340 8.26 -0.20 -14.67
N SER A 341 7.61 -1.35 -14.86
CA SER A 341 8.13 -2.38 -15.76
C SER A 341 8.20 -1.85 -17.19
N PRO A 342 9.20 -2.26 -18.00
CA PRO A 342 9.29 -1.82 -19.39
C PRO A 342 7.99 -2.05 -20.18
N PRO A 343 7.58 -1.12 -21.06
CA PRO A 343 8.25 0.14 -21.44
C PRO A 343 7.65 1.38 -20.71
N ALA A 344 7.42 1.31 -19.39
CA ALA A 344 6.74 2.38 -18.66
C ALA A 344 7.44 3.74 -18.73
N VAL A 345 8.75 3.78 -18.49
CA VAL A 345 9.52 5.03 -18.48
C VAL A 345 9.39 5.77 -19.81
N GLU A 346 9.60 5.08 -20.94
CA GLU A 346 9.44 5.64 -22.29
C GLU A 346 8.03 6.22 -22.53
N ARG A 347 7.01 5.49 -22.06
CA ARG A 347 5.60 5.89 -22.19
C ARG A 347 5.26 7.12 -21.34
N LEU A 348 5.79 7.18 -20.13
CA LEU A 348 5.53 8.24 -19.16
C LEU A 348 6.34 9.51 -19.45
N SER A 349 7.51 9.39 -20.08
CA SER A 349 8.33 10.53 -20.51
C SER A 349 7.79 11.26 -21.74
N SER A 350 6.59 10.92 -22.21
CA SER A 350 5.94 11.59 -23.34
C SER A 350 5.33 12.94 -22.93
N ASP A 351 4.99 13.76 -23.92
CA ASP A 351 4.34 15.06 -23.70
C ASP A 351 2.85 14.94 -23.31
N LEU A 352 2.36 13.72 -23.04
CA LEU A 352 0.97 13.48 -22.61
C LEU A 352 0.73 13.94 -21.17
N PHE A 353 1.76 13.93 -20.32
CA PHE A 353 1.64 14.23 -18.90
C PHE A 353 2.35 15.54 -18.57
N GLN A 354 1.64 16.39 -17.84
CA GLN A 354 2.26 17.57 -17.22
C GLN A 354 3.20 17.14 -16.08
N GLU A 355 2.82 16.08 -15.37
CA GLU A 355 3.60 15.49 -14.29
C GLU A 355 3.13 14.06 -13.99
N VAL A 356 4.07 13.22 -13.57
CA VAL A 356 3.84 11.85 -13.09
C VAL A 356 4.26 11.81 -11.61
N ILE A 357 3.28 11.83 -10.73
CA ILE A 357 3.45 11.91 -9.28
C ILE A 357 3.31 10.51 -8.69
N VAL A 358 4.38 10.01 -8.08
CA VAL A 358 4.42 8.70 -7.44
C VAL A 358 4.97 8.79 -6.02
N THR A 359 4.92 7.70 -5.26
CA THR A 359 5.61 7.63 -3.96
C THR A 359 6.86 6.76 -4.02
N ASN A 360 7.74 6.92 -3.03
CA ASN A 360 8.93 6.09 -2.85
C ASN A 360 8.66 4.72 -2.20
N THR A 361 7.41 4.19 -2.25
CA THR A 361 7.10 2.81 -1.78
C THR A 361 7.88 1.73 -2.53
N ILE A 362 8.21 1.98 -3.79
CA ILE A 362 9.17 1.23 -4.61
C ILE A 362 10.32 2.19 -4.92
N PRO A 363 11.60 1.79 -4.81
CA PRO A 363 12.69 2.66 -5.22
C PRO A 363 12.62 2.90 -6.73
N VAL A 364 12.74 4.16 -7.14
CA VAL A 364 12.90 4.50 -8.56
C VAL A 364 14.39 4.73 -8.81
N PRO A 365 15.06 3.84 -9.55
CA PRO A 365 16.47 4.03 -9.88
C PRO A 365 16.69 5.28 -10.73
N GLU A 366 17.88 5.89 -10.64
CA GLU A 366 18.22 7.12 -11.38
C GLU A 366 18.03 6.96 -12.90
N GLN A 367 18.34 5.78 -13.46
CA GLN A 367 18.13 5.49 -14.88
C GLN A 367 16.66 5.46 -15.32
N ASN A 368 15.73 5.36 -14.37
CA ASN A 368 14.29 5.42 -14.62
C ASN A 368 13.71 6.81 -14.30
N SER A 369 14.57 7.79 -14.00
CA SER A 369 14.17 9.19 -13.83
C SER A 369 13.88 9.84 -15.18
N PHE A 370 12.89 10.73 -15.21
CA PHE A 370 12.51 11.52 -16.39
C PHE A 370 11.94 12.88 -15.95
N PRO A 371 11.95 13.92 -16.81
CA PRO A 371 11.66 15.30 -16.39
C PRO A 371 10.29 15.51 -15.72
N GLN A 372 9.28 14.74 -16.12
CA GLN A 372 7.92 14.82 -15.59
C GLN A 372 7.74 14.05 -14.26
N LEU A 373 8.72 13.25 -13.83
CA LEU A 373 8.60 12.41 -12.65
C LEU A 373 8.81 13.20 -11.36
N THR A 374 7.85 13.11 -10.46
CA THR A 374 7.98 13.54 -9.07
C THR A 374 7.77 12.36 -8.13
N VAL A 375 8.73 12.12 -7.25
CA VAL A 375 8.67 11.05 -6.24
C VAL A 375 8.48 11.67 -4.86
N LEU A 376 7.35 11.36 -4.22
CA LEU A 376 7.01 11.83 -2.88
C LEU A 376 7.37 10.79 -1.83
N SER A 377 7.84 11.22 -0.66
CA SER A 377 8.16 10.29 0.41
C SER A 377 6.94 9.92 1.25
N VAL A 378 6.76 8.62 1.50
CA VAL A 378 5.80 8.09 2.50
C VAL A 378 6.44 7.82 3.87
N ALA A 379 7.70 8.23 4.08
CA ALA A 379 8.43 7.95 5.31
C ALA A 379 7.72 8.49 6.55
N ASN A 380 7.16 9.71 6.48
CA ASN A 380 6.49 10.34 7.62
C ASN A 380 5.25 9.56 8.06
N ILE A 381 4.38 9.19 7.12
CA ILE A 381 3.14 8.46 7.44
C ILE A 381 3.44 7.03 7.91
N LEU A 382 4.46 6.39 7.33
CA LEU A 382 4.93 5.07 7.78
C LEU A 382 5.59 5.13 9.16
N GLY A 383 6.45 6.11 9.40
CA GLY A 383 7.11 6.34 10.69
C GLY A 383 6.09 6.62 11.79
N GLU A 384 5.15 7.52 11.56
CA GLU A 384 4.06 7.80 12.50
C GLU A 384 3.22 6.54 12.79
N THR A 385 2.91 5.74 11.77
CA THR A 385 2.19 4.48 11.96
C THR A 385 3.00 3.49 12.80
N ILE A 386 4.30 3.34 12.55
CA ILE A 386 5.20 2.49 13.35
C ILE A 386 5.23 2.95 14.81
N TRP A 387 5.36 4.26 15.04
CA TRP A 387 5.35 4.84 16.39
C TRP A 387 4.08 4.48 17.14
N ARG A 388 2.91 4.68 16.51
CA ARG A 388 1.63 4.38 17.14
C ARG A 388 1.38 2.90 17.37
N VAL A 389 1.84 2.04 16.46
CA VAL A 389 1.78 0.58 16.65
C VAL A 389 2.66 0.16 17.82
N HIS A 390 3.83 0.76 17.99
CA HIS A 390 4.74 0.50 19.11
C HIS A 390 4.15 0.97 20.46
N ASP A 391 3.54 2.15 20.48
CA ASP A 391 3.01 2.80 21.69
C ASP A 391 1.53 2.43 21.98
N ASP A 392 0.99 1.41 21.30
CA ASP A 392 -0.41 0.97 21.42
C ASP A 392 -1.46 2.10 21.23
N CYS A 393 -1.12 3.10 20.41
CA CYS A 393 -1.95 4.27 20.12
C CYS A 393 -2.92 4.02 18.95
N SER A 394 -4.02 4.78 18.90
CA SER A 394 -4.99 4.68 17.81
C SER A 394 -4.42 5.18 16.48
N LEU A 395 -4.60 4.38 15.42
CA LEU A 395 -4.24 4.75 14.05
C LEU A 395 -5.29 5.61 13.33
N SER A 396 -6.50 5.74 13.91
CA SER A 396 -7.66 6.33 13.21
C SER A 396 -7.48 7.80 12.80
N SER A 397 -6.64 8.56 13.49
CA SER A 397 -6.41 9.98 13.18
C SER A 397 -5.29 10.25 12.17
N ILE A 398 -4.52 9.24 11.73
CA ILE A 398 -3.46 9.44 10.72
C ILE A 398 -4.07 9.73 9.33
N PHE A 399 -5.25 9.17 9.06
CA PHE A 399 -5.85 9.15 7.71
C PHE A 399 -6.96 10.18 7.48
N GLN A 400 -7.23 11.04 8.47
CA GLN A 400 -8.27 12.07 8.38
C GLN A 400 -7.82 13.21 7.47
#